data_AF-A0A0K0E2C8-F1
#
_entry.id   AF-A0A0K0E2C8-F1
#
_cell.length_a   1.000
_cell.length_b   1.000
_cell.length_c   1.000
_cell.angle_alpha   90.00
_cell.angle_beta   90.00
_cell.angle_gamma   90.00
#
_symmetry.space_group_name_H-M   'P 1'
#
loop_
_entity.id
_entity.type
_entity.pdbx_description
1 polymer ?
#
loop_
_entity_poly.entity_id
_entity_poly.type
_entity_poly.pdbx_seq_one_letter_code
_entity_poly.pdbx_strand_id
1 'polypeptide(L)'
;MYLFYLITILTMDVIGIPLSIMMFIFIAYSLIKKDSEISGSFYFQLLSNSLSDIFFLFFAYFIVRIPLFGIFNEWYLKQKVFPGILYGFTIYGSMAIAIGQLNLSINRLIVLLSPINYTKYLTKKLSILMIILQWTIPIYNLVLTYNKRVIPRYSKDKSMLLLELDNITFMNKLIFYAVAFGFGTSAICIIIGIWSIILYKKLNKNYLKDKKKSQKLMLLLIYVIVQTASLTFLSIVGLIQFSSFAFKNTLAYTISIYAYPVAENLLCLSYSFILCFTNKKIRLNFYLFWLGKIFNHNKEEIKVRIISKNKKNFCCY
;
A
#
# COMPACT_ATOMS: atom_id res chain seq x y z
N MET A 1 4.50 0.81 28.27
CA MET A 1 5.01 0.94 26.88
C MET A 1 4.27 0.02 25.91
N TYR A 2 4.14 -1.28 26.19
CA TYR A 2 3.41 -2.24 25.33
C TYR A 2 1.93 -1.86 25.07
N LEU A 3 1.17 -1.49 26.10
CA LEU A 3 -0.24 -1.08 25.95
C LEU A 3 -0.38 0.16 25.03
N PHE A 4 0.48 1.17 25.21
CA PHE A 4 0.47 2.38 24.38
C PHE A 4 0.78 2.07 22.91
N TYR A 5 1.72 1.16 22.68
CA TYR A 5 2.04 0.66 21.34
C TYR A 5 0.83 -0.04 20.69
N LEU A 6 0.17 -0.95 21.42
CA LEU A 6 -1.03 -1.64 20.93
C LEU A 6 -2.15 -0.66 20.58
N ILE A 7 -2.42 0.31 21.45
CA ILE A 7 -3.42 1.36 21.21
C ILE A 7 -3.06 2.16 19.95
N THR A 8 -1.79 2.49 19.76
CA THR A 8 -1.34 3.25 18.58
C THR A 8 -1.60 2.48 17.29
N ILE A 9 -1.26 1.18 17.24
CA ILE A 9 -1.52 0.37 16.04
C ILE A 9 -3.01 0.19 15.80
N LEU A 10 -3.77 -0.14 16.84
CA LEU A 10 -5.21 -0.33 16.74
C LEU A 10 -5.89 0.95 16.23
N THR A 11 -5.51 2.13 16.72
CA THR A 11 -6.07 3.40 16.22
C THR A 11 -5.71 3.67 14.77
N MET A 12 -4.46 3.40 14.35
CA MET A 12 -4.08 3.51 12.94
C MET A 12 -4.88 2.56 12.04
N ASP A 13 -5.12 1.34 12.51
CA ASP A 13 -5.81 0.31 11.74
C ASP A 13 -7.32 0.57 11.64
N VAL A 14 -7.97 0.94 12.75
CA VAL A 14 -9.41 1.25 12.81
C VAL A 14 -9.77 2.40 11.87
N ILE A 15 -8.87 3.37 11.67
CA ILE A 15 -9.09 4.47 10.74
C ILE A 15 -8.60 4.12 9.32
N GLY A 16 -7.39 3.56 9.23
CA GLY A 16 -6.70 3.36 7.97
C GLY A 16 -7.29 2.24 7.12
N ILE A 17 -7.70 1.12 7.72
CA ILE A 17 -8.25 -0.02 6.96
C ILE A 17 -9.57 0.36 6.29
N PRO A 18 -10.57 0.94 6.98
CA PRO A 18 -11.81 1.38 6.33
C PRO A 18 -11.55 2.41 5.24
N LEU A 19 -10.68 3.40 5.49
CA LEU A 19 -10.36 4.41 4.49
C LEU A 19 -9.74 3.80 3.23
N SER A 20 -8.86 2.81 3.39
CA SER A 20 -8.26 2.08 2.28
C SER A 20 -9.28 1.25 1.50
N ILE A 21 -10.17 0.52 2.18
CA ILE A 21 -11.24 -0.21 1.49
C ILE A 21 -12.17 0.76 0.72
N MET A 22 -12.54 1.88 1.34
CA MET A 22 -13.37 2.90 0.70
C MET A 22 -12.68 3.52 -0.52
N MET A 23 -11.38 3.80 -0.44
CA MET A 23 -10.59 4.34 -1.55
C MET A 23 -10.45 3.33 -2.68
N PHE A 24 -10.20 2.06 -2.35
CA PHE A 24 -10.16 0.96 -3.32
C PHE A 24 -11.47 0.86 -4.11
N ILE A 25 -12.61 0.83 -3.43
CA ILE A 25 -13.94 0.78 -4.06
C ILE A 25 -14.18 2.01 -4.95
N PHE A 26 -13.82 3.20 -4.47
CA PHE A 26 -13.97 4.44 -5.24
C PHE A 26 -13.13 4.42 -6.53
N ILE A 27 -11.87 3.99 -6.47
CA ILE A 27 -10.99 3.89 -7.65
C ILE A 27 -11.52 2.83 -8.62
N ALA A 28 -11.93 1.65 -8.12
CA ALA A 28 -12.50 0.58 -8.93
C ALA A 28 -13.74 1.07 -9.70
N TYR A 29 -14.66 1.72 -9.00
CA TYR A 29 -15.86 2.29 -9.60
C TYR A 29 -15.54 3.37 -10.64
N SER A 30 -14.60 4.27 -10.34
CA SER A 30 -14.18 5.34 -11.26
C SER A 30 -13.54 4.80 -12.54
N LEU A 31 -12.77 3.71 -12.43
CA LEU A 31 -12.20 3.00 -13.58
C LEU A 31 -13.29 2.33 -14.43
N ILE A 32 -14.29 1.68 -13.82
CA ILE A 32 -15.42 1.06 -14.52
C ILE A 32 -16.22 2.14 -15.27
N LYS A 33 -16.46 3.29 -14.64
CA LYS A 33 -17.15 4.44 -15.25
C LYS A 33 -16.31 5.23 -16.26
N LYS A 34 -15.04 4.85 -16.47
CA LYS A 34 -14.10 5.52 -17.39
C LYS A 34 -13.99 7.03 -17.11
N ASP A 35 -13.96 7.44 -15.84
CA ASP A 35 -13.78 8.84 -15.47
C ASP A 35 -12.48 9.39 -16.06
N SER A 36 -12.56 10.48 -16.83
CA SER A 36 -11.40 11.14 -17.46
C SER A 36 -10.26 11.48 -16.48
N GLU A 37 -10.57 11.69 -15.20
CA GLU A 37 -9.55 11.97 -14.19
C GLU A 37 -8.84 10.70 -13.68
N ILE A 38 -9.55 9.56 -13.67
CA ILE A 38 -9.13 8.27 -13.09
C ILE A 38 -9.31 7.14 -14.14
N SER A 39 -8.77 7.31 -15.35
CA SER A 39 -8.88 6.33 -16.45
C SER A 39 -7.53 5.93 -17.07
N GLY A 40 -6.48 5.91 -16.24
CA GLY A 40 -5.11 5.60 -16.68
C GLY A 40 -4.62 4.21 -16.27
N SER A 41 -3.66 3.69 -17.04
CA SER A 41 -2.88 2.48 -16.70
C SER A 41 -2.27 2.51 -15.30
N PHE A 42 -1.90 3.70 -14.81
CA PHE A 42 -1.42 3.91 -13.45
C PHE A 42 -2.47 3.52 -12.41
N TYR A 43 -3.73 3.97 -12.56
CA TYR A 43 -4.79 3.64 -11.62
C TYR A 43 -5.19 2.18 -11.69
N PHE A 44 -5.04 1.53 -12.85
CA PHE A 44 -5.24 0.10 -12.98
C PHE A 44 -4.17 -0.72 -12.22
N GLN A 45 -2.90 -0.33 -12.34
CA GLN A 45 -1.81 -0.93 -11.56
C GLN A 45 -1.92 -0.61 -10.07
N LEU A 46 -2.32 0.62 -9.73
CA LEU A 46 -2.58 1.03 -8.35
C LEU A 46 -3.68 0.17 -7.73
N LEU A 47 -4.78 -0.06 -8.45
CA LEU A 47 -5.87 -0.90 -7.97
C LEU A 47 -5.41 -2.34 -7.71
N SER A 48 -4.63 -2.93 -8.64
CA SER A 48 -4.03 -4.26 -8.43
C SER A 48 -3.14 -4.30 -7.20
N ASN A 49 -2.33 -3.26 -6.98
CA ASN A 49 -1.44 -3.18 -5.85
C ASN A 49 -2.18 -2.97 -4.52
N SER A 50 -3.20 -2.11 -4.50
CA SER A 50 -4.09 -1.94 -3.35
C SER A 50 -4.85 -3.21 -3.00
N LEU A 51 -5.16 -4.06 -3.98
CA LEU A 51 -5.71 -5.40 -3.72
C LEU A 51 -4.67 -6.29 -3.01
N SER A 52 -3.40 -6.23 -3.41
CA SER A 52 -2.31 -6.91 -2.69
C SER A 52 -2.14 -6.38 -1.26
N ASP A 53 -2.26 -5.06 -1.04
CA ASP A 53 -2.21 -4.44 0.29
C ASP A 53 -3.32 -4.99 1.21
N ILE A 54 -4.57 -5.00 0.73
CA ILE A 54 -5.73 -5.53 1.49
C ILE A 54 -5.55 -7.02 1.77
N PHE A 55 -5.13 -7.78 0.76
CA PHE A 55 -4.88 -9.22 0.88
C PHE A 55 -3.79 -9.51 1.92
N PHE A 56 -2.66 -8.81 1.85
CA PHE A 56 -1.57 -8.94 2.81
C PHE A 56 -2.03 -8.59 4.24
N LEU A 57 -2.74 -7.48 4.42
CA LEU A 57 -3.27 -7.07 5.72
C LEU A 57 -4.18 -8.14 6.33
N PHE A 58 -5.05 -8.77 5.54
CA PHE A 58 -5.93 -9.83 6.03
C PHE A 58 -5.13 -11.00 6.64
N PHE A 59 -4.12 -11.51 5.94
CA PHE A 59 -3.30 -12.61 6.45
C PHE A 59 -2.36 -12.18 7.58
N ALA A 60 -1.80 -10.97 7.51
CA ALA A 60 -0.98 -10.41 8.59
C ALA A 60 -1.80 -10.26 9.88
N TYR A 61 -3.08 -9.89 9.77
CA TYR A 61 -4.00 -9.85 10.90
C TYR A 61 -4.19 -11.22 11.52
N PHE A 62 -4.48 -12.23 10.68
CA PHE A 62 -4.73 -13.59 11.15
C PHE A 62 -3.49 -14.23 11.79
N ILE A 63 -2.30 -14.00 11.24
CA ILE A 63 -1.07 -14.68 11.68
C ILE A 63 -0.33 -13.92 12.78
N VAL A 64 -0.28 -12.59 12.67
CA VAL A 64 0.55 -11.77 13.54
C VAL A 64 -0.32 -10.96 14.49
N ARG A 65 -1.24 -10.13 13.98
CA ARG A 65 -1.82 -9.05 14.80
C ARG A 65 -2.86 -9.52 15.81
N ILE A 66 -3.79 -10.40 15.43
CA ILE A 66 -4.81 -10.92 16.35
C ILE A 66 -4.14 -11.64 17.54
N PRO A 67 -3.19 -12.59 17.32
CA PRO A 67 -2.41 -13.19 18.40
C PRO A 67 -1.59 -12.17 19.20
N LEU A 68 -0.99 -11.17 18.54
CA LEU A 68 -0.21 -10.11 19.17
C LEU A 68 -1.07 -9.24 20.11
N PHE A 69 -2.34 -9.01 19.77
CA PHE A 69 -3.29 -8.27 20.60
C PHE A 69 -3.88 -9.11 21.75
N GLY A 70 -3.56 -10.40 21.80
CA GLY A 70 -4.12 -11.32 22.79
C GLY A 70 -5.57 -11.70 22.52
N ILE A 71 -6.10 -11.39 21.33
CA ILE A 71 -7.49 -11.64 20.96
C ILE A 71 -7.60 -13.07 20.42
N PHE A 72 -8.58 -13.84 20.88
CA PHE A 72 -8.81 -15.24 20.46
C PHE A 72 -7.65 -16.24 20.72
N ASN A 73 -6.72 -15.96 21.63
CA ASN A 73 -5.57 -16.84 21.90
C ASN A 73 -5.97 -18.28 22.26
N GLU A 74 -7.02 -18.47 23.07
CA GLU A 74 -7.53 -19.80 23.43
C GLU A 74 -8.02 -20.59 22.20
N TRP A 75 -8.67 -19.91 21.25
CA TRP A 75 -9.11 -20.52 20.01
C TRP A 75 -7.91 -20.99 19.17
N TYR A 76 -6.88 -20.14 19.01
CA TYR A 76 -5.66 -20.51 18.30
C TYR A 76 -4.98 -21.73 18.94
N LEU A 77 -4.85 -21.75 20.27
CA LEU A 77 -4.27 -22.87 21.01
C LEU A 77 -5.09 -24.16 20.87
N LYS A 78 -6.43 -24.05 20.85
CA LYS A 78 -7.34 -25.20 20.67
C LYS A 78 -7.17 -25.86 19.30
N GLN A 79 -6.89 -25.07 18.25
CA GLN A 79 -6.69 -25.61 16.90
C GLN A 79 -5.39 -26.40 16.76
N LYS A 80 -4.35 -26.13 17.57
CA LYS A 80 -3.02 -26.77 17.62
C LYS A 80 -2.17 -26.67 16.34
N VAL A 81 -2.76 -26.82 15.16
CA VAL A 81 -2.05 -26.85 13.87
C VAL A 81 -2.88 -26.11 12.82
N PHE A 82 -2.21 -25.25 12.07
CA PHE A 82 -2.75 -24.55 10.92
C PHE A 82 -1.98 -24.94 9.64
N PRO A 83 -2.61 -24.84 8.45
CA PRO A 83 -1.93 -25.14 7.19
C PRO A 83 -0.84 -24.09 6.90
N GLY A 84 0.33 -24.57 6.48
CA GLY A 84 1.52 -23.77 6.18
C GLY A 84 1.29 -22.67 5.13
N ILE A 85 0.37 -22.92 4.19
CA ILE A 85 0.01 -21.97 3.14
C ILE A 85 -0.47 -20.61 3.70
N LEU A 86 -1.06 -20.58 4.90
CA LEU A 86 -1.46 -19.32 5.54
C LEU A 86 -0.25 -18.43 5.79
N TYR A 87 0.83 -19.00 6.34
CA TYR A 87 2.10 -18.29 6.49
C TYR A 87 2.68 -17.90 5.14
N GLY A 88 2.58 -18.80 4.15
CA GLY A 88 2.91 -18.52 2.76
C GLY A 88 2.23 -17.26 2.21
N PHE A 89 0.95 -17.03 2.54
CA PHE A 89 0.20 -15.86 2.07
C PHE A 89 0.72 -14.53 2.61
N THR A 90 1.27 -14.48 3.82
CA THR A 90 1.91 -13.25 4.33
C THR A 90 3.16 -12.88 3.53
N ILE A 91 4.00 -13.86 3.21
CA ILE A 91 5.20 -13.64 2.39
C ILE A 91 4.82 -13.32 0.94
N TYR A 92 3.85 -14.06 0.40
CA TYR A 92 3.29 -13.82 -0.92
C TYR A 92 2.79 -12.37 -1.05
N GLY A 93 2.02 -11.91 -0.06
CA GLY A 93 1.44 -10.56 -0.06
C GLY A 93 2.50 -9.47 -0.07
N SER A 94 3.52 -9.56 0.80
CA SER A 94 4.59 -8.55 0.85
C SER A 94 5.41 -8.49 -0.46
N MET A 95 5.68 -9.64 -1.08
CA MET A 95 6.34 -9.70 -2.40
C MET A 95 5.47 -9.15 -3.52
N ALA A 96 4.17 -9.47 -3.52
CA ALA A 96 3.23 -8.95 -4.50
C ALA A 96 3.13 -7.41 -4.41
N ILE A 97 3.11 -6.86 -3.20
CA ILE A 97 3.16 -5.41 -2.98
C ILE A 97 4.46 -4.82 -3.54
N ALA A 98 5.61 -5.42 -3.23
CA ALA A 98 6.91 -4.95 -3.70
C ALA A 98 7.01 -4.92 -5.25
N ILE A 99 6.51 -5.96 -5.93
CA ILE A 99 6.44 -5.98 -7.40
C ILE A 99 5.44 -4.94 -7.92
N GLY A 100 4.29 -4.77 -7.25
CA GLY A 100 3.32 -3.74 -7.59
C GLY A 100 3.89 -2.32 -7.49
N GLN A 101 4.72 -2.05 -6.48
CA GLN A 101 5.45 -0.78 -6.37
C GLN A 101 6.47 -0.58 -7.48
N LEU A 102 7.19 -1.62 -7.85
CA LEU A 102 8.10 -1.60 -8.99
C LEU A 102 7.35 -1.29 -10.29
N ASN A 103 6.19 -1.93 -10.50
CA ASN A 103 5.34 -1.70 -11.65
C ASN A 103 4.88 -0.23 -11.75
N LEU A 104 4.45 0.36 -10.62
CA LEU A 104 4.05 1.77 -10.53
C LEU A 104 5.24 2.70 -10.84
N SER A 105 6.43 2.39 -10.33
CA SER A 105 7.65 3.16 -10.57
C SER A 105 8.07 3.14 -12.04
N ILE A 106 8.09 1.96 -12.67
CA ILE A 106 8.37 1.78 -14.10
C ILE A 106 7.34 2.56 -14.94
N ASN A 107 6.06 2.47 -14.59
CA ASN A 107 5.00 3.18 -15.28
C ASN A 107 5.23 4.70 -15.27
N ARG A 108 5.64 5.27 -14.13
CA ARG A 108 5.98 6.71 -14.04
C ARG A 108 7.20 7.07 -14.88
N LEU A 109 8.23 6.23 -14.86
CA LEU A 109 9.43 6.44 -15.67
C LEU A 109 9.10 6.46 -17.17
N ILE A 110 8.30 5.50 -17.67
CA ILE A 110 7.92 5.43 -19.09
C ILE A 110 7.13 6.67 -19.52
N VAL A 111 6.19 7.14 -18.69
CA VAL A 111 5.42 8.36 -18.98
C VAL A 111 6.32 9.59 -19.05
N LEU A 112 7.37 9.66 -18.24
CA LEU A 112 8.37 10.73 -18.28
C LEU A 112 9.33 10.61 -19.46
N LEU A 113 9.75 9.40 -19.83
CA LEU A 113 10.65 9.17 -20.97
C LEU A 113 9.98 9.48 -22.32
N SER A 114 8.65 9.32 -22.43
CA SER A 114 7.93 9.52 -23.69
C SER A 114 6.56 10.18 -23.50
N PRO A 115 6.51 11.48 -23.12
CA PRO A 115 5.25 12.15 -22.78
C PRO A 115 4.24 12.28 -23.93
N ILE A 116 4.71 12.22 -25.18
CA ILE A 116 3.89 12.33 -26.40
C ILE A 116 3.40 10.95 -26.86
N ASN A 117 4.25 9.93 -26.77
CA ASN A 117 3.99 8.56 -27.27
C ASN A 117 3.87 7.51 -26.15
N TYR A 118 3.57 7.91 -24.92
CA TYR A 118 3.54 6.95 -23.79
C TYR A 118 2.52 5.83 -24.00
N THR A 119 1.46 6.07 -24.77
CA THR A 119 0.46 5.06 -25.15
C THR A 119 1.03 3.97 -26.06
N LYS A 120 2.11 4.26 -26.79
CA LYS A 120 2.84 3.29 -27.64
C LYS A 120 3.71 2.35 -26.79
N TYR A 121 4.36 2.89 -25.76
CA TYR A 121 5.25 2.10 -24.88
C TYR A 121 4.49 1.40 -23.76
N LEU A 122 3.51 2.07 -23.17
CA LEU A 122 2.71 1.55 -22.08
C LEU A 122 1.32 1.19 -22.59
N THR A 123 1.28 0.15 -23.42
CA THR A 123 0.02 -0.40 -23.92
C THR A 123 -0.77 -1.07 -22.78
N LYS A 124 -2.10 -1.15 -22.93
CA LYS A 124 -2.97 -1.89 -22.01
C LYS A 124 -2.48 -3.35 -21.81
N LYS A 125 -1.95 -3.97 -22.87
CA LYS A 125 -1.37 -5.33 -22.82
C LYS A 125 -0.17 -5.42 -21.89
N LEU A 126 0.77 -4.48 -21.98
CA LEU A 126 1.94 -4.44 -21.09
C LEU A 126 1.52 -4.21 -19.64
N SER A 127 0.58 -3.30 -19.38
CA SER A 127 0.06 -3.08 -18.01
C SER A 127 -0.57 -4.34 -17.41
N ILE A 128 -1.34 -5.10 -18.22
CA ILE A 128 -1.91 -6.38 -17.80
C ILE A 128 -0.81 -7.42 -17.54
N LEU A 129 0.20 -7.52 -18.42
CA LEU A 129 1.32 -8.44 -18.22
C LEU A 129 2.06 -8.15 -16.91
N MET A 130 2.35 -6.88 -16.61
CA MET A 130 3.00 -6.48 -15.36
C MET A 130 2.17 -6.86 -14.13
N ILE A 131 0.83 -6.73 -14.22
CA ILE A 131 -0.08 -7.18 -13.15
C ILE A 131 -0.06 -8.70 -13.03
N ILE A 132 -0.09 -9.45 -14.13
CA ILE A 132 0.01 -10.91 -14.08
C ILE A 132 1.31 -11.30 -13.35
N LEU A 133 2.44 -10.71 -13.73
CA LEU A 133 3.74 -10.96 -13.08
C LEU A 133 3.74 -10.63 -11.58
N GLN A 134 3.05 -9.55 -11.17
CA GLN A 134 2.88 -9.18 -9.77
C GLN A 134 2.26 -10.31 -8.93
N TRP A 135 1.29 -11.03 -9.47
CA TRP A 135 0.61 -12.12 -8.78
C TRP A 135 1.27 -13.48 -9.02
N THR A 136 1.90 -13.72 -10.18
CA THR A 136 2.46 -15.04 -10.50
C THR A 136 3.83 -15.28 -9.86
N ILE A 137 4.71 -14.28 -9.80
CA ILE A 137 6.06 -14.44 -9.25
C ILE A 137 6.03 -14.92 -7.79
N PRO A 138 5.19 -14.36 -6.90
CA PRO A 138 5.19 -14.77 -5.49
C PRO A 138 4.55 -16.15 -5.23
N ILE A 139 3.87 -16.78 -6.20
CA ILE A 139 3.21 -18.10 -6.04
C ILE A 139 4.19 -19.17 -5.53
N TYR A 140 5.47 -19.05 -5.89
CA TYR A 140 6.52 -19.94 -5.41
C TYR A 140 6.52 -20.09 -3.87
N ASN A 141 6.23 -19.02 -3.12
CA ASN A 141 6.15 -19.09 -1.65
C ASN A 141 4.99 -19.94 -1.14
N LEU A 142 3.86 -19.96 -1.86
CA LEU A 142 2.71 -20.79 -1.52
C LEU A 142 3.04 -22.27 -1.73
N VAL A 143 3.71 -22.59 -2.84
CA VAL A 143 4.17 -23.95 -3.14
C VAL A 143 5.15 -24.44 -2.06
N LEU A 144 6.10 -23.60 -1.67
CA LEU A 144 7.08 -23.93 -0.63
C LEU A 144 6.45 -24.20 0.74
N THR A 145 5.34 -23.55 1.05
CA THR A 145 4.68 -23.62 2.35
C THR A 145 3.49 -24.58 2.40
N TYR A 146 3.01 -25.07 1.25
CA TYR A 146 1.81 -25.91 1.12
C TYR A 146 1.80 -27.13 2.05
N ASN A 147 2.90 -27.91 2.06
CA ASN A 147 3.05 -29.12 2.89
C ASN A 147 3.67 -28.84 4.27
N LYS A 148 3.68 -27.59 4.73
CA LYS A 148 4.21 -27.22 6.06
C LYS A 148 3.07 -26.99 7.04
N ARG A 149 3.42 -26.93 8.32
CA ARG A 149 2.48 -26.71 9.43
C ARG A 149 2.87 -25.44 10.16
N VAL A 150 1.86 -24.64 10.52
CA VAL A 150 1.99 -23.51 11.44
C VAL A 150 1.49 -23.95 12.80
N ILE A 151 2.22 -23.60 13.85
CA ILE A 151 1.92 -23.98 15.23
C ILE A 151 1.88 -22.70 16.08
N PRO A 152 0.85 -22.52 16.92
CA PRO A 152 0.82 -21.46 17.91
C PRO A 152 1.84 -21.76 19.02
N ARG A 153 2.76 -20.83 19.28
CA ARG A 153 3.76 -20.92 20.36
C ARG A 153 3.74 -19.63 21.16
N TYR A 154 3.82 -19.74 22.48
CA TYR A 154 4.05 -18.56 23.31
C TYR A 154 5.47 -18.05 23.11
N SER A 155 5.63 -16.72 23.16
CA SER A 155 6.94 -16.08 23.27
C SER A 155 7.69 -16.59 24.52
N LYS A 156 9.01 -16.43 24.56
CA LYS A 156 9.84 -16.89 25.69
C LYS A 156 9.37 -16.31 27.03
N ASP A 157 8.88 -15.08 27.01
CA ASP A 157 8.39 -14.36 28.19
C ASP A 157 6.90 -14.65 28.47
N LYS A 158 6.27 -15.55 27.70
CA LYS A 158 4.83 -15.90 27.74
C LYS A 158 3.87 -14.71 27.57
N SER A 159 4.39 -13.57 27.13
CA SER A 159 3.64 -12.33 26.99
C SER A 159 2.73 -12.32 25.77
N MET A 160 3.06 -13.10 24.73
CA MET A 160 2.37 -13.04 23.44
C MET A 160 2.29 -14.42 22.79
N LEU A 161 1.24 -14.65 22.02
CA LEU A 161 1.09 -15.83 21.18
C LEU A 161 1.64 -15.52 19.78
N LEU A 162 2.48 -16.40 19.26
CA LEU A 162 3.09 -16.31 17.93
C LEU A 162 2.65 -17.50 17.08
N LEU A 163 2.27 -17.26 15.83
CA LEU A 163 2.00 -18.32 14.86
C LEU A 163 3.23 -18.49 13.97
N GLU A 164 3.96 -19.58 14.21
CA GLU A 164 5.23 -19.86 13.54
C GLU A 164 5.16 -21.15 12.73
N LEU A 165 5.95 -21.26 11.67
CA LEU A 165 6.15 -22.55 11.01
C LEU A 165 6.88 -23.51 11.96
N ASP A 166 6.44 -24.76 12.00
CA ASP A 166 7.00 -25.78 12.89
C ASP A 166 8.54 -25.93 12.75
N ASN A 167 9.01 -25.83 11.51
CA ASN A 167 10.44 -25.80 11.19
C ASN A 167 10.98 -24.36 11.17
N ILE A 168 11.57 -23.94 12.29
CA ILE A 168 12.16 -22.60 12.49
C ILE A 168 13.26 -22.30 11.45
N THR A 169 14.12 -23.27 11.12
CA THR A 169 15.20 -23.08 10.15
C THR A 169 14.65 -22.74 8.77
N PHE A 170 13.57 -23.42 8.36
CA PHE A 170 12.88 -23.14 7.11
C PHE A 170 12.15 -21.78 7.14
N MET A 171 11.50 -21.45 8.26
CA MET A 171 10.87 -20.15 8.47
C MET A 171 11.87 -19.00 8.28
N ASN A 172 13.04 -19.10 8.91
CA ASN A 172 14.08 -18.08 8.82
C ASN A 172 14.63 -17.92 7.40
N LYS A 173 14.79 -19.01 6.65
CA LYS A 173 15.16 -18.95 5.22
C LYS A 173 14.11 -18.23 4.39
N LEU A 174 12.83 -18.51 4.64
CA LEU A 174 11.71 -17.85 3.95
C LEU A 174 11.65 -16.34 4.27
N ILE A 175 11.79 -15.96 5.55
CA ILE A 175 11.85 -14.56 5.97
C ILE A 175 13.04 -13.85 5.32
N PHE A 176 14.22 -14.49 5.32
CA PHE A 176 15.41 -13.93 4.67
C PHE A 176 15.19 -13.66 3.19
N TYR A 177 14.61 -14.63 2.47
CA TYR A 177 14.27 -14.48 1.06
C TYR A 177 13.30 -13.30 0.84
N ALA A 178 12.27 -13.18 1.68
CA ALA A 178 11.31 -12.08 1.63
C ALA A 178 11.98 -10.71 1.84
N VAL A 179 12.83 -10.60 2.85
CA VAL A 179 13.55 -9.37 3.18
C VAL A 179 14.55 -9.00 2.07
N ALA A 180 15.32 -9.97 1.56
CA ALA A 180 16.27 -9.74 0.47
C ALA A 180 15.56 -9.29 -0.82
N PHE A 181 14.41 -9.88 -1.14
CA PHE A 181 13.58 -9.48 -2.27
C PHE A 181 13.01 -8.07 -2.09
N GLY A 182 12.47 -7.75 -0.90
CA GLY A 182 12.00 -6.41 -0.55
C GLY A 182 13.09 -5.35 -0.66
N PHE A 183 14.30 -5.66 -0.16
CA PHE A 183 15.44 -4.77 -0.27
C PHE A 183 15.86 -4.55 -1.73
N GLY A 184 16.02 -5.62 -2.51
CA GLY A 184 16.40 -5.52 -3.93
C GLY A 184 15.39 -4.72 -4.75
N THR A 185 14.09 -4.97 -4.55
CA THR A 185 13.02 -4.22 -5.23
C THR A 185 12.98 -2.75 -4.79
N SER A 186 13.16 -2.46 -3.50
CA SER A 186 13.23 -1.09 -2.99
C SER A 186 14.41 -0.30 -3.58
N ALA A 187 15.58 -0.92 -3.71
CA ALA A 187 16.76 -0.30 -4.32
C ALA A 187 16.51 0.06 -5.80
N ILE A 188 15.90 -0.86 -6.56
CA ILE A 188 15.51 -0.60 -7.96
C ILE A 188 14.49 0.55 -8.03
N CYS A 189 13.48 0.57 -7.16
CA CYS A 189 12.50 1.65 -7.12
C CYS A 189 13.13 3.01 -6.79
N ILE A 190 14.11 3.06 -5.88
CA ILE A 190 14.85 4.29 -5.56
C ILE A 190 15.61 4.79 -6.79
N ILE A 191 16.32 3.91 -7.50
CA ILE A 191 17.06 4.27 -8.72
C ILE A 191 16.10 4.85 -9.77
N ILE A 192 14.97 4.16 -10.01
CA ILE A 192 13.93 4.62 -10.94
C ILE A 192 13.33 5.96 -10.49
N GLY A 193 13.09 6.13 -9.19
CA GLY A 193 12.54 7.34 -8.59
C GLY A 193 13.46 8.55 -8.77
N ILE A 194 14.75 8.39 -8.47
CA ILE A 194 15.77 9.44 -8.68
C ILE A 194 15.81 9.84 -10.16
N TRP A 195 15.85 8.86 -11.07
CA TRP A 195 15.85 9.14 -12.50
C TRP A 195 14.57 9.86 -12.95
N SER A 196 13.42 9.44 -12.45
CA SER A 196 12.13 10.09 -12.72
C SER A 196 12.11 11.55 -12.27
N ILE A 197 12.69 11.87 -11.10
CA ILE A 197 12.81 13.25 -10.61
C ILE A 197 13.71 14.09 -11.51
N ILE A 198 14.86 13.55 -11.93
CA ILE A 198 15.80 14.24 -12.84
C ILE A 198 15.11 14.56 -14.17
N LEU A 199 14.42 13.58 -14.77
CA LEU A 199 13.68 13.73 -16.02
C LEU A 199 12.56 14.76 -15.88
N TYR A 200 11.79 14.71 -14.79
CA TYR A 200 10.72 15.67 -14.53
C TYR A 200 11.27 17.12 -14.48
N LYS A 201 12.39 17.35 -13.77
CA LYS A 201 13.02 18.68 -13.70
C LYS A 201 13.49 19.16 -15.09
N LYS A 202 14.02 18.26 -15.93
CA LYS A 202 14.45 18.59 -17.30
C LYS A 202 13.26 18.94 -18.21
N LEU A 203 12.16 18.19 -18.10
CA LEU A 203 10.95 18.40 -18.91
C LEU A 203 10.16 19.64 -18.48
N ASN A 204 10.09 19.93 -17.18
CA ASN A 204 9.36 21.09 -16.67
C ASN A 204 9.99 22.42 -17.13
N LYS A 205 11.30 22.43 -17.41
CA LYS A 205 11.98 23.60 -18.01
C LYS A 205 11.60 23.83 -19.48
N ASN A 206 11.22 22.77 -20.22
CA ASN A 206 11.18 22.82 -21.69
C ASN A 206 9.80 22.56 -22.32
N TYR A 207 8.86 21.85 -21.67
CA TYR A 207 7.75 21.20 -22.40
C TYR A 207 6.35 21.25 -21.78
N LEU A 208 6.17 21.59 -20.51
CA LEU A 208 4.85 21.55 -19.87
C LEU A 208 4.14 22.91 -19.90
N LYS A 209 3.74 23.36 -21.10
CA LYS A 209 2.84 24.53 -21.25
C LYS A 209 1.46 24.30 -20.60
N ASP A 210 1.04 23.04 -20.44
CA ASP A 210 -0.19 22.68 -19.72
C ASP A 210 0.08 22.43 -18.22
N LYS A 211 -0.23 23.45 -17.42
CA LYS A 211 -0.07 23.45 -15.95
C LYS A 211 -0.87 22.32 -15.28
N LYS A 212 -2.03 21.92 -15.81
CA LYS A 212 -2.87 20.87 -15.20
C LYS A 212 -2.26 19.48 -15.39
N LYS A 213 -1.75 19.18 -16.57
CA LYS A 213 -1.08 17.90 -16.87
C LYS A 213 0.22 17.74 -16.09
N SER A 214 1.01 18.82 -15.97
CA SER A 214 2.21 18.88 -15.13
C SER A 214 1.91 18.58 -13.67
N GLN A 215 0.90 19.26 -13.11
CA GLN A 215 0.50 19.06 -11.73
C GLN A 215 0.05 17.62 -11.47
N LYS A 216 -0.80 17.04 -12.34
CA LYS A 216 -1.23 15.64 -12.19
C LYS A 216 -0.05 14.68 -12.19
N LEU A 217 0.93 14.89 -13.07
CA LEU A 217 2.14 14.06 -13.15
C LEU A 217 2.96 14.13 -11.87
N MET A 218 3.15 15.34 -11.32
CA MET A 218 3.88 15.56 -10.07
C MET A 218 3.21 14.88 -8.87
N LEU A 219 1.88 14.96 -8.74
CA LEU A 219 1.16 14.33 -7.64
C LEU A 219 1.32 12.80 -7.66
N LEU A 220 1.26 12.19 -8.85
CA LEU A 220 1.47 10.75 -9.01
C LEU A 220 2.93 10.34 -8.78
N LEU A 221 3.89 11.23 -9.07
CA LEU A 221 5.30 11.00 -8.75
C LEU A 221 5.55 11.07 -7.23
N ILE A 222 4.98 12.05 -6.53
CA ILE A 222 5.03 12.16 -5.07
C ILE A 222 4.46 10.90 -4.43
N TYR A 223 3.34 10.41 -4.95
CA TYR A 223 2.76 9.14 -4.51
C TYR A 223 3.78 8.00 -4.57
N VAL A 224 4.41 7.79 -5.72
CA VAL A 224 5.40 6.71 -5.90
C VAL A 224 6.59 6.88 -4.96
N ILE A 225 7.05 8.12 -4.72
CA ILE A 225 8.17 8.40 -3.81
C ILE A 225 7.83 8.03 -2.37
N VAL A 226 6.67 8.49 -1.85
CA VAL A 226 6.26 8.19 -0.47
C VAL A 226 6.03 6.69 -0.28
N GLN A 227 5.45 6.04 -1.28
CA GLN A 227 5.20 4.61 -1.24
C GLN A 227 6.52 3.80 -1.30
N THR A 228 7.48 4.24 -2.13
CA THR A 228 8.83 3.66 -2.17
C THR A 228 9.53 3.84 -0.82
N ALA A 229 9.43 5.03 -0.21
CA ALA A 229 10.00 5.27 1.12
C ALA A 229 9.41 4.33 2.19
N SER A 230 8.11 4.06 2.12
CA SER A 230 7.43 3.13 3.03
C SER A 230 7.89 1.68 2.81
N LEU A 231 8.08 1.25 1.56
CA LEU A 231 8.64 -0.07 1.23
C LEU A 231 10.09 -0.22 1.70
N THR A 232 10.90 0.81 1.52
CA THR A 232 12.28 0.85 2.01
C THR A 232 12.33 0.78 3.54
N PHE A 233 11.44 1.52 4.22
CA PHE A 233 11.34 1.47 5.68
C PHE A 233 11.00 0.06 6.18
N LEU A 234 10.01 -0.60 5.59
CA LEU A 234 9.68 -2.00 5.91
C LEU A 234 10.86 -2.94 5.67
N SER A 235 11.57 -2.77 4.55
CA SER A 235 12.74 -3.59 4.21
C SER A 235 13.89 -3.41 5.20
N ILE A 236 14.14 -2.16 5.66
CA ILE A 236 15.14 -1.86 6.69
C ILE A 236 14.75 -2.51 8.01
N VAL A 237 13.49 -2.39 8.44
CA VAL A 237 13.04 -3.03 9.69
C VAL A 237 13.17 -4.54 9.62
N GLY A 238 12.81 -5.16 8.49
CA GLY A 238 13.00 -6.59 8.26
C GLY A 238 14.47 -7.03 8.29
N LEU A 239 15.38 -6.23 7.71
CA LEU A 239 16.82 -6.47 7.77
C LEU A 239 17.37 -6.37 9.19
N ILE A 240 16.91 -5.39 9.97
CA ILE A 240 17.29 -5.23 11.38
C ILE A 240 16.79 -6.45 12.16
N GLN A 241 15.56 -6.90 11.96
CA GLN A 241 15.01 -8.07 12.63
C GLN A 241 15.84 -9.33 12.34
N PHE A 242 16.14 -9.58 11.06
CA PHE A 242 16.95 -10.72 10.65
C PHE A 242 18.37 -10.66 11.20
N SER A 243 19.04 -9.51 11.07
CA SER A 243 20.41 -9.32 11.56
C SER A 243 20.48 -9.46 13.09
N SER A 244 19.50 -8.90 13.81
CA SER A 244 19.45 -8.98 15.27
C SER A 244 19.25 -10.41 15.76
N PHE A 245 18.46 -11.20 15.03
CA PHE A 245 18.32 -12.63 15.29
C PHE A 245 19.65 -13.37 15.06
N ALA A 246 20.33 -13.11 13.94
CA ALA A 246 21.60 -13.75 13.59
C ALA A 246 22.73 -13.42 14.60
N PHE A 247 22.82 -12.16 15.04
CA PHE A 247 23.82 -11.69 16.00
C PHE A 247 23.39 -11.82 17.46
N LYS A 248 22.22 -12.42 17.76
CA LYS A 248 21.65 -12.58 19.11
C LYS A 248 21.49 -11.25 19.88
N ASN A 249 21.27 -10.14 19.18
CA ASN A 249 21.01 -8.83 19.79
C ASN A 249 19.52 -8.72 20.18
N THR A 250 19.20 -8.98 21.44
CA THR A 250 17.83 -9.02 21.96
C THR A 250 17.13 -7.66 21.91
N LEU A 251 17.86 -6.57 22.16
CA LEU A 251 17.29 -5.21 22.15
C LEU A 251 16.85 -4.81 20.74
N ALA A 252 17.75 -4.95 19.75
CA ALA A 252 17.44 -4.62 18.36
C ALA A 252 16.35 -5.53 17.78
N TYR A 253 16.33 -6.81 18.16
CA TYR A 253 15.26 -7.74 17.79
C TYR A 253 13.90 -7.29 18.35
N THR A 254 13.85 -6.91 19.62
CA THR A 254 12.62 -6.44 20.28
C THR A 254 12.09 -5.15 19.62
N ILE A 255 12.97 -4.18 19.37
CA ILE A 255 12.59 -2.95 18.66
C ILE A 255 12.03 -3.26 17.27
N SER A 256 12.67 -4.18 16.54
CA SER A 256 12.24 -4.54 15.19
C SER A 256 10.87 -5.21 15.15
N ILE A 257 10.55 -6.10 16.11
CA ILE A 257 9.22 -6.71 16.23
C ILE A 257 8.14 -5.65 16.40
N TYR A 258 8.40 -4.63 17.22
CA TYR A 258 7.45 -3.55 17.42
C TYR A 258 7.39 -2.60 16.21
N ALA A 259 8.52 -2.30 15.57
CA ALA A 259 8.55 -1.43 14.40
C ALA A 259 7.89 -2.06 13.16
N TYR A 260 7.88 -3.40 13.05
CA TYR A 260 7.45 -4.10 11.84
C TYR A 260 5.96 -3.85 11.50
N PRO A 261 4.98 -4.03 12.42
CA PRO A 261 3.58 -3.69 12.14
C PRO A 261 3.34 -2.22 11.79
N VAL A 262 4.12 -1.30 12.35
CA VAL A 262 4.05 0.13 12.01
C VAL A 262 4.53 0.35 10.56
N ALA A 263 5.63 -0.29 10.18
CA ALA A 263 6.15 -0.22 8.82
C ALA A 263 5.18 -0.86 7.80
N GLU A 264 4.55 -1.99 8.15
CA GLU A 264 3.49 -2.60 7.35
C GLU A 264 2.31 -1.65 7.14
N ASN A 265 1.86 -0.96 8.20
CA ASN A 265 0.76 -0.01 8.12
C ASN A 265 1.10 1.18 7.23
N LEU A 266 2.30 1.73 7.39
CA LEU A 266 2.77 2.80 6.52
C LEU A 266 2.81 2.33 5.05
N LEU A 267 3.22 1.11 4.77
CA LEU A 267 3.19 0.59 3.41
C LEU A 267 1.77 0.40 2.89
N CYS A 268 0.90 -0.31 3.62
CA CYS A 268 -0.39 -0.78 3.10
C CYS A 268 -1.51 0.25 3.20
N LEU A 269 -1.44 1.19 4.15
CA LEU A 269 -2.53 2.13 4.44
C LEU A 269 -2.22 3.54 3.94
N SER A 270 -0.95 3.90 3.72
CA SER A 270 -0.59 5.28 3.36
C SER A 270 -1.15 5.73 2.01
N TYR A 271 -1.35 4.82 1.04
CA TYR A 271 -1.81 5.16 -0.30
C TYR A 271 -3.10 5.99 -0.30
N SER A 272 -4.03 5.63 0.58
CA SER A 272 -5.35 6.26 0.72
C SER A 272 -5.22 7.68 1.25
N PHE A 273 -4.38 7.87 2.27
CA PHE A 273 -4.07 9.18 2.81
C PHE A 273 -3.33 10.05 1.80
N ILE A 274 -2.32 9.51 1.12
CA ILE A 274 -1.54 10.23 0.11
C ILE A 274 -2.45 10.75 -1.00
N LEU A 275 -3.34 9.92 -1.54
CA LEU A 275 -4.27 10.35 -2.60
C LEU A 275 -5.24 11.45 -2.12
N CYS A 276 -5.75 11.33 -0.89
CA CYS A 276 -6.61 12.34 -0.29
C CYS A 276 -5.89 13.68 -0.04
N PHE A 277 -4.63 13.65 0.41
CA PHE A 277 -3.87 14.87 0.71
C PHE A 277 -3.31 15.55 -0.54
N THR A 278 -2.80 14.76 -1.48
CA THR A 278 -2.11 15.27 -2.67
C THR A 278 -3.07 15.81 -3.72
N ASN A 279 -4.22 15.17 -3.96
CA ASN A 279 -5.11 15.52 -5.06
C ASN A 279 -6.47 16.02 -4.59
N LYS A 280 -6.65 17.36 -4.55
CA LYS A 280 -7.89 18.02 -4.14
C LYS A 280 -9.12 17.54 -4.92
N LYS A 281 -8.98 17.23 -6.22
CA LYS A 281 -10.09 16.77 -7.06
C LYS A 281 -10.50 15.35 -6.72
N ILE A 282 -9.52 14.43 -6.60
CA ILE A 282 -9.78 13.05 -6.14
C ILE A 282 -10.45 13.07 -4.76
N ARG A 283 -9.93 13.88 -3.83
CA ARG A 283 -10.52 14.04 -2.50
C ARG A 283 -11.99 14.49 -2.57
N LEU A 284 -12.29 15.49 -3.39
CA LEU A 284 -13.65 16.02 -3.52
C LEU A 284 -14.59 14.98 -4.17
N ASN A 285 -14.14 14.29 -5.21
CA ASN A 285 -14.92 13.24 -5.87
C ASN A 285 -15.13 12.03 -4.95
N PHE A 286 -14.12 11.66 -4.15
CA PHE A 286 -14.20 10.61 -3.14
C PHE A 286 -15.26 10.95 -2.07
N TYR A 287 -15.23 12.17 -1.53
CA TYR A 287 -16.26 12.60 -0.57
C TYR A 287 -17.64 12.71 -1.21
N LEU A 288 -17.76 13.17 -2.46
CA LEU A 288 -19.04 13.17 -3.16
C LEU A 288 -19.57 11.76 -3.42
N PHE A 289 -18.69 10.79 -3.66
CA PHE A 289 -19.08 9.39 -3.88
C PHE A 289 -19.68 8.76 -2.61
N TRP A 290 -19.04 8.96 -1.46
CA TRP A 290 -19.47 8.35 -0.19
C TRP A 290 -20.47 9.19 0.61
N LEU A 291 -20.33 10.52 0.59
CA LEU A 291 -21.11 11.47 1.40
C LEU A 291 -22.04 12.35 0.54
N GLY A 292 -22.16 12.08 -0.77
CA GLY A 292 -22.91 12.94 -1.70
C GLY A 292 -24.37 13.17 -1.34
N LYS A 293 -25.03 12.23 -0.65
CA LYS A 293 -26.40 12.43 -0.14
C LYS A 293 -26.47 13.50 0.96
N ILE A 294 -25.44 13.60 1.80
CA ILE A 294 -25.33 14.61 2.86
C ILE A 294 -24.98 15.97 2.26
N PHE A 295 -24.09 16.01 1.27
CA PHE A 295 -23.69 17.25 0.59
C PHE A 295 -24.67 17.77 -0.46
N ASN A 296 -25.57 16.92 -0.99
CA ASN A 296 -26.62 17.37 -1.90
C ASN A 296 -27.66 18.23 -1.20
N HIS A 297 -27.85 18.10 0.12
CA HIS A 297 -28.72 18.99 0.89
C HIS A 297 -28.20 20.44 0.93
N ASN A 298 -26.87 20.63 0.80
CA ASN A 298 -26.24 21.96 0.74
C ASN A 298 -26.09 22.50 -0.70
N LYS A 299 -26.29 21.69 -1.74
CA LYS A 299 -26.22 22.16 -3.14
C LYS A 299 -27.39 23.06 -3.49
N GLU A 300 -28.56 22.86 -2.88
CA GLU A 300 -29.71 23.75 -3.04
C GLU A 300 -29.50 25.07 -2.31
N GLU A 301 -29.00 25.07 -1.07
CA GLU A 301 -28.69 26.31 -0.34
C GLU A 301 -27.57 27.14 -1.01
N ILE A 302 -26.55 26.49 -1.57
CA ILE A 302 -25.47 27.18 -2.29
C ILE A 302 -25.96 27.74 -3.63
N LYS A 303 -26.85 27.04 -4.36
CA LYS A 303 -27.51 27.59 -5.56
C LYS A 303 -28.39 28.78 -5.21
N VAL A 304 -29.17 28.72 -4.14
CA VAL A 304 -30.04 29.82 -3.70
C VAL A 304 -29.24 31.06 -3.28
N ARG A 305 -28.10 30.90 -2.57
CA ARG A 305 -27.23 32.02 -2.19
C ARG A 305 -26.48 32.66 -3.36
N ILE A 306 -26.15 31.89 -4.40
CA ILE A 306 -25.50 32.44 -5.61
C ILE A 306 -26.52 33.19 -6.48
N ILE A 307 -27.76 32.68 -6.58
CA ILE A 307 -28.85 33.37 -7.30
C ILE A 307 -29.28 34.65 -6.55
N SER A 308 -29.32 34.64 -5.21
CA SER A 308 -29.67 35.83 -4.42
C SER A 308 -28.58 36.91 -4.44
N LYS A 309 -27.29 36.54 -4.54
CA LYS A 309 -26.19 37.50 -4.74
C LYS A 309 -26.17 38.08 -6.16
N ASN A 310 -26.45 37.28 -7.18
CA ASN A 310 -26.53 37.78 -8.55
C ASN A 310 -27.75 38.68 -8.79
N LYS A 311 -28.88 38.48 -8.11
CA LYS A 311 -30.02 39.42 -8.18
C LYS A 311 -29.75 40.78 -7.52
N LYS A 312 -28.93 40.84 -6.47
CA LYS A 312 -28.54 42.12 -5.84
C LYS A 312 -27.53 42.93 -6.67
N ASN A 313 -26.72 42.26 -7.49
CA ASN A 313 -25.72 42.93 -8.33
C ASN A 313 -26.25 43.37 -9.70
N PHE A 314 -27.51 43.09 -10.04
CA PHE A 314 -28.15 43.53 -11.30
C PHE A 314 -29.18 44.67 -11.10
N CYS A 315 -29.28 45.24 -9.89
CA CYS A 315 -30.16 46.39 -9.61
C CYS A 315 -29.41 47.69 -9.27
N CYS A 316 -28.08 47.72 -9.38
CA CYS A 316 -27.32 48.95 -9.29
C CYS A 316 -26.19 48.93 -10.33
N TYR A 317 -26.21 49.96 -11.18
CA TYR A 317 -25.32 50.27 -12.32
C TYR A 317 -25.75 49.72 -13.68
#